data_AF-A0AAV2HSC2-F1
#
_entry.id   AF-A0AAV2HSC2-F1
#
_cell.length_a   1.000
_cell.length_b   1.000
_cell.length_c   1.000
_cell.angle_alpha   90.00
_cell.angle_beta   90.00
_cell.angle_gamma   90.00
#
_symmetry.space_group_name_H-M   'P 1'
#
loop_
_entity.id
_entity.type
_entity.pdbx_description
1 polymer ?
#
loop_
_entity_poly.entity_id
_entity_poly.type
_entity_poly.pdbx_seq_one_letter_code
_entity_poly.pdbx_strand_id
1 'polypeptide(L)'
;MATGDIKNNIKQLQHELKAAKYPETIDVDGLVNGSPKAYLGIYHYLFTQYSTNFNTDITNSNNELYGKSDMRFMEAVYKILRDMFDYKPQINREQFFSSGYVERKVIMATDILRLVRSAYKPPKSSTFKVAITKEDKKISQKVSISNHN
;
A
#
# COMPACT_ATOMS: atom_id res chain seq x y z
N MET A 1 19.79 6.51 -3.88
CA MET A 1 18.60 6.24 -3.05
C MET A 1 18.93 5.04 -2.19
N ALA A 2 18.94 5.18 -0.87
CA ALA A 2 19.49 4.18 0.04
C ALA A 2 18.55 2.97 0.17
N THR A 3 18.85 1.93 -0.60
CA THR A 3 18.37 0.55 -0.50
C THR A 3 18.89 -0.02 0.82
N GLY A 4 18.05 -0.22 1.83
CA GLY A 4 18.50 -0.74 3.14
C GLY A 4 17.61 -0.46 4.33
N ASP A 5 16.71 0.54 4.26
CA ASP A 5 15.85 0.91 5.40
C ASP A 5 14.36 0.68 5.09
N ILE A 6 13.99 -0.61 4.98
CA ILE A 6 12.60 -1.06 4.80
C ILE A 6 11.68 -0.46 5.89
N LYS A 7 12.18 -0.36 7.12
CA LYS A 7 11.44 0.22 8.25
C LYS A 7 11.08 1.69 7.98
N ASN A 8 12.02 2.49 7.49
CA ASN A 8 11.75 3.87 7.10
C ASN A 8 10.75 3.97 5.95
N ASN A 9 10.89 3.13 4.92
CA ASN A 9 9.93 3.10 3.81
C ASN A 9 8.50 2.75 4.29
N ILE A 10 8.35 1.81 5.22
CA ILE A 10 7.05 1.45 5.79
C ILE A 10 6.46 2.62 6.60
N LYS A 11 7.29 3.33 7.37
CA LYS A 11 6.83 4.54 8.09
C LYS A 11 6.34 5.61 7.12
N GLN A 12 7.01 5.80 5.98
CA GLN A 12 6.56 6.72 4.94
C GLN A 12 5.22 6.28 4.33
N LEU A 13 5.07 4.99 4.01
CA LEU A 13 3.81 4.42 3.54
C LEU A 13 2.67 4.66 4.54
N GLN A 14 2.91 4.42 5.84
CA GLN A 14 1.95 4.67 6.90
C GLN A 14 1.56 6.14 7.00
N HIS A 15 2.53 7.06 6.85
CA HIS A 15 2.27 8.49 6.87
C HIS A 15 1.36 8.90 5.71
N GLU A 16 1.64 8.41 4.51
CA GLU A 16 0.81 8.69 3.33
C GLU A 16 -0.57 8.06 3.47
N LEU A 17 -0.70 6.85 4.01
CA LEU A 17 -2.00 6.21 4.27
C LEU A 17 -2.85 7.01 5.27
N LYS A 18 -2.20 7.54 6.31
CA LYS A 18 -2.83 8.43 7.27
C LYS A 18 -3.32 9.71 6.61
N ALA A 19 -2.53 10.28 5.70
CA ALA A 19 -2.93 11.45 4.93
C ALA A 19 -4.05 11.14 3.92
N ALA A 20 -4.08 9.93 3.38
CA ALA A 20 -5.12 9.41 2.50
C ALA A 20 -6.41 9.02 3.24
N LYS A 21 -6.44 9.13 4.58
CA LYS A 21 -7.56 8.77 5.46
C LYS A 21 -8.02 7.29 5.35
N TYR A 22 -7.08 6.37 5.14
CA TYR A 22 -7.34 4.92 5.12
C TYR A 22 -8.09 4.44 6.40
N PRO A 23 -9.34 3.95 6.32
CA PRO A 23 -10.16 3.65 7.50
C PRO A 23 -9.80 2.33 8.18
N GLU A 24 -9.02 1.48 7.50
CA GLU A 24 -8.73 0.11 7.93
C GLU A 24 -7.35 -0.01 8.61
N THR A 25 -7.14 -1.13 9.29
CA THR A 25 -5.90 -1.47 9.97
C THR A 25 -4.80 -1.82 8.99
N ILE A 26 -3.65 -1.16 9.10
CA ILE A 26 -2.48 -1.50 8.30
C ILE A 26 -1.82 -2.74 8.90
N ASP A 27 -1.75 -3.82 8.12
CA ASP A 27 -1.04 -5.05 8.50
C ASP A 27 0.48 -4.88 8.32
N VAL A 28 1.11 -4.29 9.34
CA VAL A 28 2.55 -3.97 9.29
C VAL A 28 3.40 -5.23 9.18
N ASP A 29 2.99 -6.31 9.84
CA ASP A 29 3.71 -7.59 9.81
C ASP A 29 3.71 -8.18 8.38
N GLY A 30 2.56 -8.21 7.71
CA GLY A 30 2.47 -8.61 6.30
C GLY A 30 3.21 -7.67 5.36
N LEU A 31 3.24 -6.36 5.63
CA LEU A 31 4.07 -5.44 4.84
C LEU A 31 5.56 -5.78 4.95
N VAL A 32 6.07 -6.06 6.16
CA VAL A 32 7.47 -6.45 6.41
C VAL A 32 7.78 -7.82 5.83
N ASN A 33 6.84 -8.76 5.89
CA ASN A 33 6.98 -10.10 5.32
C ASN A 33 6.76 -10.16 3.80
N GLY A 34 6.39 -9.04 3.17
CA GLY A 34 6.14 -8.99 1.73
C GLY A 34 4.83 -9.64 1.28
N SER A 35 3.89 -9.86 2.20
CA SER A 35 2.60 -10.51 1.97
C SER A 35 1.74 -9.67 1.02
N PRO A 36 1.41 -10.19 -0.19
CA PRO A 36 0.64 -9.42 -1.19
C PRO A 36 -0.74 -8.99 -0.67
N LYS A 37 -1.37 -9.78 0.21
CA LYS A 37 -2.66 -9.45 0.84
C LYS A 37 -2.65 -8.12 1.60
N ALA A 38 -1.55 -7.80 2.31
CA ALA A 38 -1.43 -6.55 3.06
C ALA A 38 -1.45 -5.32 2.13
N TYR A 39 -0.79 -5.43 0.97
CA TYR A 39 -0.76 -4.39 -0.04
C TYR A 39 -2.08 -4.31 -0.83
N LEU A 40 -2.72 -5.45 -1.10
CA LEU A 40 -3.98 -5.52 -1.84
C LEU A 40 -5.11 -4.74 -1.14
N GLY A 41 -5.24 -4.85 0.20
CA GLY A 41 -6.24 -4.10 0.96
C GLY A 41 -6.08 -2.58 0.78
N ILE A 42 -4.83 -2.11 0.84
CA ILE A 42 -4.48 -0.71 0.61
C ILE A 42 -4.91 -0.24 -0.79
N TYR A 43 -4.54 -0.99 -1.82
CA TYR A 43 -4.91 -0.64 -3.20
C TYR A 43 -6.42 -0.73 -3.43
N HIS A 44 -7.10 -1.73 -2.87
CA HIS A 44 -8.55 -1.81 -2.96
C HIS A 44 -9.22 -0.56 -2.41
N TYR A 45 -8.84 -0.11 -1.22
CA TYR A 45 -9.39 1.15 -0.71
C TYR A 45 -9.03 2.33 -1.61
N LEU A 46 -7.76 2.44 -2.04
CA LEU A 46 -7.29 3.58 -2.81
C LEU A 46 -8.01 3.73 -4.15
N PHE A 47 -8.24 2.63 -4.85
CA PHE A 47 -8.84 2.64 -6.19
C PHE A 47 -10.37 2.58 -6.15
N THR A 48 -10.97 2.03 -5.10
CA THR A 48 -12.44 1.83 -5.04
C THR A 48 -13.16 2.83 -4.12
N GLN A 49 -12.52 3.30 -3.05
CA GLN A 49 -13.17 4.11 -2.01
C GLN A 49 -12.55 5.49 -1.79
N TYR A 50 -11.35 5.77 -2.32
CA TYR A 50 -10.64 7.03 -2.03
C TYR A 50 -11.39 8.27 -2.51
N SER A 51 -11.79 8.32 -3.78
CA SER A 51 -12.44 9.50 -4.34
C SER A 51 -13.41 9.11 -5.44
N THR A 52 -14.61 9.70 -5.41
CA THR A 52 -15.63 9.50 -6.45
C THR A 52 -15.11 9.94 -7.81
N ASN A 53 -14.42 11.09 -7.88
CA ASN A 53 -13.81 11.59 -9.11
C ASN A 53 -12.79 10.60 -9.67
N PHE A 54 -11.97 9.99 -8.82
CA PHE A 54 -10.98 9.01 -9.25
C PHE A 54 -11.65 7.76 -9.84
N ASN A 55 -12.67 7.22 -9.17
CA ASN A 55 -13.42 6.06 -9.66
C ASN A 55 -14.16 6.35 -10.97
N THR A 56 -14.69 7.57 -11.12
CA THR A 56 -15.30 8.03 -12.38
C THR A 56 -14.26 8.08 -13.50
N ASP A 57 -13.07 8.63 -13.25
CA ASP A 57 -11.99 8.68 -14.24
C ASP A 57 -11.56 7.28 -14.68
N ILE A 58 -11.37 6.36 -13.73
CA ILE A 58 -11.04 4.95 -14.00
C ILE A 58 -12.10 4.28 -14.88
N THR A 59 -13.38 4.52 -14.57
CA THR A 59 -14.51 4.01 -15.37
C THR A 59 -14.52 4.61 -16.78
N ASN A 60 -14.19 5.90 -16.92
CA ASN A 60 -14.07 6.55 -18.22
C ASN A 60 -12.90 6.00 -19.04
N SER A 61 -11.78 5.67 -18.39
CA SER A 61 -10.62 5.03 -19.03
C SER A 61 -10.85 3.56 -19.44
N ASN A 62 -12.10 3.05 -19.40
CA ASN A 62 -12.44 1.65 -19.72
C ASN A 62 -11.66 0.61 -18.89
N ASN A 63 -11.11 1.02 -17.74
CA ASN A 63 -10.33 0.13 -16.89
C ASN A 63 -11.27 -0.58 -15.91
N GLU A 64 -11.44 -1.89 -16.10
CA GLU A 64 -12.23 -2.72 -15.18
C GLU A 64 -11.43 -3.10 -13.93
N LEU A 65 -11.70 -2.42 -12.81
CA LEU A 65 -11.13 -2.76 -11.50
C LEU A 65 -11.77 -4.01 -10.86
N TYR A 66 -12.94 -4.44 -11.31
CA TYR A 66 -13.68 -5.56 -10.73
C TYR A 66 -13.17 -6.91 -11.25
N GLY A 67 -11.92 -7.24 -10.92
CA GLY A 67 -11.35 -8.56 -11.18
C GLY A 67 -11.82 -9.61 -10.17
N LYS A 68 -12.25 -10.79 -10.63
CA LYS A 68 -12.58 -11.95 -9.75
C LYS A 68 -11.39 -12.55 -9.01
N SER A 69 -10.17 -12.03 -9.22
CA SER A 69 -8.94 -12.55 -8.64
C SER A 69 -7.94 -11.42 -8.42
N ASP A 70 -7.09 -11.56 -7.40
CA ASP A 70 -6.11 -10.55 -6.99
C ASP A 70 -5.17 -10.14 -8.16
N MET A 71 -4.79 -11.10 -9.01
CA MET A 71 -3.96 -10.82 -10.18
C MET A 71 -4.62 -9.86 -11.16
N ARG A 72 -5.91 -10.06 -11.47
CA ARG A 72 -6.64 -9.20 -12.41
C ARG A 72 -6.87 -7.81 -11.84
N PHE A 73 -7.14 -7.72 -10.54
CA PHE A 73 -7.20 -6.44 -9.85
C PHE A 73 -5.87 -5.68 -9.99
N MET A 74 -4.75 -6.34 -9.71
CA MET A 74 -3.44 -5.71 -9.83
C MET A 74 -3.09 -5.32 -11.28
N GLU A 75 -3.50 -6.12 -12.27
CA GLU A 75 -3.36 -5.76 -13.69
C GLU A 75 -4.11 -4.48 -14.06
N ALA A 76 -5.34 -4.33 -13.57
CA ALA A 76 -6.11 -3.09 -13.75
C ALA A 76 -5.42 -1.90 -13.07
N VAL A 77 -4.92 -2.08 -11.83
CA VAL A 77 -4.14 -1.04 -11.12
C VAL A 77 -2.91 -0.63 -11.94
N TYR A 78 -2.14 -1.58 -12.47
CA TYR A 78 -0.97 -1.26 -13.30
C TYR A 78 -1.32 -0.55 -14.60
N LYS A 79 -2.44 -0.90 -15.24
CA LYS A 79 -2.94 -0.17 -16.41
C LYS A 79 -3.30 1.26 -16.06
N ILE A 80 -4.07 1.46 -14.99
CA ILE A 80 -4.48 2.80 -14.53
C ILE A 80 -3.26 3.67 -14.20
N LEU A 81 -2.27 3.12 -13.51
CA LEU A 81 -1.04 3.85 -13.19
C LEU A 81 -0.29 4.31 -14.45
N ARG A 82 -0.22 3.46 -15.47
CA ARG A 82 0.43 3.82 -16.74
C ARG A 82 -0.41 4.81 -17.54
N ASP A 83 -1.72 4.61 -17.61
CA ASP A 83 -2.61 5.37 -18.48
C ASP A 83 -2.92 6.77 -17.92
N MET A 84 -3.18 6.86 -16.61
CA MET A 84 -3.59 8.10 -15.96
C MET A 84 -2.43 8.86 -15.31
N PHE A 85 -1.41 8.16 -14.80
CA PHE A 85 -0.30 8.77 -14.06
C PHE A 85 1.04 8.71 -14.80
N ASP A 86 1.09 8.10 -15.98
CA ASP A 86 2.33 7.77 -16.73
C ASP A 86 3.40 7.10 -15.84
N TYR A 87 2.96 6.42 -14.77
CA TYR A 87 3.86 5.86 -13.77
C TYR A 87 4.31 4.47 -14.19
N LYS A 88 5.63 4.28 -14.30
CA LYS A 88 6.23 2.99 -14.62
C LYS A 88 6.53 2.21 -13.33
N PRO A 89 5.78 1.13 -13.03
CA PRO A 89 5.96 0.41 -11.80
C PRO A 89 7.32 -0.32 -11.76
N GLN A 90 8.03 -0.27 -10.64
CA GLN A 90 9.35 -0.89 -10.49
C GLN A 90 9.33 -2.42 -10.38
N ILE A 91 8.18 -3.00 -10.05
CA ILE A 91 7.97 -4.44 -9.99
C ILE A 91 6.78 -4.83 -10.86
N ASN A 92 6.85 -5.99 -11.48
CA ASN A 92 5.75 -6.55 -12.26
C ASN A 92 4.76 -7.29 -11.35
N ARG A 93 3.56 -7.57 -11.86
CA ARG A 93 2.52 -8.36 -11.18
C ARG A 93 3.07 -9.66 -10.55
N GLU A 94 3.89 -10.43 -11.26
CA GLU A 94 4.46 -11.67 -10.72
C GLU A 94 5.42 -11.42 -9.56
N GLN A 95 6.21 -10.35 -9.64
CA GLN A 95 7.13 -9.94 -8.57
C GLN A 95 6.38 -9.38 -7.36
N PHE A 96 5.19 -8.80 -7.57
CA PHE A 96 4.30 -8.37 -6.51
C PHE A 96 3.70 -9.55 -5.73
N PHE A 97 3.30 -10.62 -6.42
CA PHE A 97 2.79 -11.84 -5.77
C PHE A 97 3.91 -12.77 -5.24
N SER A 98 5.15 -12.59 -5.69
CA SER A 98 6.31 -13.31 -5.16
C SER A 98 6.63 -12.90 -3.72
N SER A 99 7.11 -13.81 -2.87
CA SER A 99 7.50 -13.50 -1.48
C SER A 99 8.69 -12.54 -1.34
N GLY A 100 9.44 -12.29 -2.41
CA GLY A 100 10.57 -11.36 -2.41
C GLY A 100 10.17 -9.88 -2.60
N TYR A 101 11.17 -9.03 -2.85
CA TYR A 101 11.01 -7.64 -3.30
C TYR A 101 10.20 -6.73 -2.37
N VAL A 102 10.17 -7.04 -1.07
CA VAL A 102 9.43 -6.30 -0.05
C VAL A 102 9.69 -4.80 -0.15
N GLU A 103 10.96 -4.39 -0.17
CA GLU A 103 11.32 -2.98 -0.22
C GLU A 103 10.73 -2.27 -1.46
N ARG A 104 10.83 -2.90 -2.63
CA ARG A 104 10.28 -2.34 -3.87
C ARG A 104 8.76 -2.26 -3.84
N LYS A 105 8.07 -3.21 -3.18
CA LYS A 105 6.62 -3.15 -2.96
C LYS A 105 6.23 -1.96 -2.09
N VAL A 106 6.95 -1.73 -1.00
CA VAL A 106 6.70 -0.58 -0.10
C VAL A 106 6.94 0.74 -0.82
N ILE A 107 8.06 0.85 -1.55
CA ILE A 107 8.38 2.06 -2.32
C ILE A 107 7.28 2.31 -3.36
N MET A 108 6.89 1.28 -4.12
CA MET A 108 5.80 1.37 -5.09
C MET A 108 4.49 1.83 -4.46
N ALA A 109 4.08 1.22 -3.35
CA ALA A 109 2.84 1.58 -2.67
C ALA A 109 2.86 3.04 -2.19
N THR A 110 4.01 3.49 -1.67
CA THR A 110 4.20 4.87 -1.21
C THR A 110 4.11 5.86 -2.36
N ASP A 111 4.76 5.54 -3.48
CA ASP A 111 4.76 6.39 -4.68
C ASP A 111 3.35 6.51 -5.29
N ILE A 112 2.65 5.39 -5.43
CA ILE A 112 1.26 5.34 -5.89
C ILE A 112 0.36 6.20 -4.99
N LEU A 113 0.51 6.10 -3.67
CA LEU A 113 -0.27 6.93 -2.75
C LEU A 113 0.00 8.42 -2.94
N ARG A 114 1.28 8.82 -3.09
CA ARG A 114 1.65 10.21 -3.33
C ARG A 114 1.10 10.73 -4.65
N LEU A 115 1.18 9.93 -5.71
CA LEU A 115 0.63 10.25 -7.03
C LEU A 115 -0.88 10.47 -6.96
N VAL A 116 -1.61 9.49 -6.42
CA VAL A 116 -3.08 9.56 -6.29
C VAL A 116 -3.50 10.75 -5.43
N ARG A 117 -2.82 11.00 -4.32
CA ARG A 117 -3.10 12.15 -3.44
C ARG A 117 -2.75 13.50 -4.07
N SER A 118 -1.74 13.53 -4.92
CA SER A 118 -1.37 14.75 -5.65
C SER A 118 -2.36 15.07 -6.77
N ALA A 119 -2.93 14.05 -7.41
CA ALA A 119 -3.91 14.22 -8.48
C ALA A 119 -5.35 14.41 -7.96
N TYR A 120 -5.74 13.69 -6.91
CA TYR A 120 -7.11 13.64 -6.39
C TYR A 120 -7.18 14.09 -4.93
N LYS A 121 -8.18 14.93 -4.62
CA LYS A 121 -8.41 15.40 -3.25
C LYS A 121 -8.93 14.24 -2.37
N PRO A 122 -8.49 14.17 -1.09
CA PRO A 122 -8.96 13.15 -0.17
C PRO A 122 -10.46 13.30 0.11
N PRO A 123 -11.15 12.21 0.51
CA PRO A 123 -12.57 12.24 0.76
C PRO A 123 -12.90 13.18 1.93
N LYS A 124 -13.98 13.96 1.77
CA LYS A 124 -14.40 14.98 2.76
C LYS A 124 -14.79 14.36 4.12
N SER A 125 -15.20 13.09 4.14
CA SER A 125 -15.51 12.32 5.36
C SER A 125 -14.83 10.94 5.34
N SER A 126 -13.84 10.73 6.20
CA SER A 126 -13.35 9.38 6.52
C SER A 126 -12.77 9.39 7.93
N THR A 127 -13.36 8.58 8.80
CA THR A 127 -12.94 8.38 10.20
C THR A 127 -11.81 7.36 10.20
N PHE A 128 -10.57 7.83 10.37
CA PHE A 128 -9.40 6.97 10.46
C PHE A 128 -9.46 6.17 11.77
N LYS A 129 -9.50 4.83 11.71
CA LYS A 129 -9.39 3.96 12.88
C LYS A 129 -8.21 3.01 12.68
N VAL A 130 -7.08 3.32 13.32
CA VAL A 130 -5.99 2.35 13.43
C VAL A 130 -6.40 1.31 14.47
N ALA A 131 -6.88 0.15 14.03
CA ALA A 131 -6.94 -1.00 14.92
C ALA A 131 -5.55 -1.66 14.92
N ILE A 132 -4.86 -1.45 16.04
CA ILE A 132 -3.77 -2.32 16.45
C ILE A 132 -4.44 -3.66 16.77
N THR A 133 -4.32 -4.64 15.87
CA THR A 133 -4.73 -6.01 16.18
C THR A 133 -3.93 -6.45 17.40
N LYS A 134 -4.62 -6.91 18.44
CA LYS A 134 -4.09 -7.25 19.75
C LYS A 134 -3.21 -8.51 19.69
N GLU A 135 -2.05 -8.44 19.04
CA GLU A 135 -1.00 -9.46 19.15
C GLU A 135 0.40 -8.88 19.40
N ASP A 136 0.56 -7.56 19.49
CA ASP A 136 1.81 -6.94 19.92
C ASP A 136 1.76 -6.52 21.39
N LYS A 137 1.80 -7.51 22.29
CA LYS A 137 2.21 -7.33 23.70
C LYS A 137 3.31 -8.30 24.11
N LYS A 138 4.12 -8.76 23.14
CA LYS A 138 5.19 -9.75 23.42
C LYS A 138 6.45 -9.64 22.55
N ILE A 139 6.78 -8.48 21.98
CA ILE A 139 8.09 -8.28 21.33
C ILE A 139 8.71 -6.94 21.74
N SER A 140 8.75 -6.68 23.05
CA SER A 140 9.63 -5.67 23.62
C SER A 140 10.08 -6.09 25.01
N GLN A 141 10.71 -7.27 25.13
CA GLN A 141 11.42 -7.69 26.35
C GLN A 141 12.34 -8.91 26.14
N LYS A 142 13.09 -9.01 25.02
CA LYS A 142 14.11 -10.08 24.88
C LYS A 142 15.30 -9.78 23.96
N VAL A 143 15.69 -8.51 23.82
CA VAL A 143 17.01 -8.14 23.27
C VAL A 143 17.55 -6.99 24.12
N SER A 144 18.02 -7.30 25.33
CA SER A 144 18.90 -6.44 26.13
C SER A 144 19.44 -7.17 27.37
N ILE A 145 19.79 -8.46 27.29
CA ILE A 145 20.80 -9.02 28.21
C ILE A 145 21.50 -10.14 27.47
N SER A 146 22.66 -9.85 26.86
CA SER A 146 23.80 -10.77 26.69
C SER A 146 24.87 -10.03 25.91
N ASN A 147 25.50 -9.06 26.56
CA ASN A 147 26.84 -8.62 26.18
C ASN A 147 27.51 -8.05 27.44
N HIS A 148 28.56 -8.73 27.91
CA HIS A 148 29.40 -8.46 29.09
C HIS A 148 28.66 -8.58 30.45
N ASN A 149 29.18 -9.27 31.47
CA ASN A 149 30.56 -9.60 31.84
C ASN A 149 30.58 -10.89 32.67
#